data_AF-A0A2W4S151-F1
#
_entry.id   AF-A0A2W4S151-F1
#
_cell.length_a   1.000
_cell.length_b   1.000
_cell.length_c   1.000
_cell.angle_alpha   90.00
_cell.angle_beta   90.00
_cell.angle_gamma   90.00
#
_symmetry.space_group_name_H-M   'P 1'
#
loop_
_entity.id
_entity.type
_entity.pdbx_description
1 polymer ?
#
loop_
_entity_poly.entity_id
_entity_poly.type
_entity_poly.pdbx_seq_one_letter_code
_entity_poly.pdbx_strand_id
1 'polypeptide(L)'
;MHGVSKAAGIGLVVAVVFATNAATTDRAPVAPLSECEITVEAESVPVRPDSVVLRLVYSEPIGEELVAQLEEESGVRVVKVERESTEPLAVRVTLNTSEAKAGEWNISLKGENGECRGKVKVAAPEDTPPDGTLH
;
A
#
# COMPACT_ATOMS: atom_id res chain seq x y z
N MET A 1 61.50 -14.74 -67.42
CA MET A 1 62.26 -15.43 -66.35
C MET A 1 61.32 -15.65 -65.18
N HIS A 2 61.37 -16.86 -64.63
CA HIS A 2 60.40 -17.45 -63.70
C HIS A 2 60.21 -16.69 -62.39
N GLY A 3 59.01 -16.77 -61.84
CA GLY A 3 58.70 -16.38 -60.46
C GLY A 3 57.35 -16.96 -60.02
N VAL A 4 57.34 -18.25 -59.69
CA VAL A 4 56.22 -18.95 -59.03
C VAL A 4 56.15 -18.52 -57.57
N SER A 5 54.94 -18.32 -57.04
CA SER A 5 54.60 -18.82 -55.69
C SER A 5 53.08 -18.83 -55.47
N LYS A 6 52.53 -20.05 -55.44
CA LYS A 6 51.25 -20.37 -54.80
C LYS A 6 51.46 -20.32 -53.29
N ALA A 7 50.61 -19.60 -52.56
CA ALA A 7 50.44 -19.81 -51.12
C ALA A 7 48.95 -19.74 -50.79
N ALA A 8 48.43 -20.88 -50.35
CA ALA A 8 47.10 -21.05 -49.79
C ALA A 8 47.02 -20.31 -48.44
N GLY A 9 45.93 -19.58 -48.22
CA GLY A 9 45.63 -18.90 -46.95
C GLY A 9 44.23 -19.28 -46.52
N ILE A 10 44.17 -20.09 -45.47
CA ILE A 10 42.99 -20.70 -44.88
C ILE A 10 42.31 -19.67 -43.96
N GLY A 11 40.98 -19.59 -44.03
CA GLY A 11 40.15 -19.35 -42.86
C GLY A 11 39.96 -17.91 -42.40
N LEU A 12 38.71 -17.45 -42.45
CA LEU A 12 38.17 -16.67 -41.34
C LEU A 12 36.70 -17.02 -41.15
N VAL A 13 36.43 -17.71 -40.05
CA VAL A 13 35.09 -18.00 -39.53
C VAL A 13 34.57 -16.70 -38.94
N VAL A 14 33.57 -16.07 -39.56
CA VAL A 14 32.86 -14.95 -38.95
C VAL A 14 31.70 -15.53 -38.14
N ALA A 15 31.97 -15.81 -36.86
CA ALA A 15 30.93 -16.11 -35.89
C ALA A 15 30.15 -14.81 -35.61
N VAL A 16 28.94 -14.71 -36.15
CA VAL A 16 28.01 -13.62 -35.83
C VAL A 16 27.46 -13.89 -34.43
N VAL A 17 28.01 -13.21 -33.44
CA VAL A 17 27.47 -13.19 -32.07
C VAL A 17 26.26 -12.26 -32.09
N PHE A 18 25.05 -12.84 -32.07
CA PHE A 18 23.83 -12.10 -31.84
C PHE A 18 23.81 -11.65 -30.38
N ALA A 19 24.22 -10.40 -30.14
CA ALA A 19 23.97 -9.73 -28.87
C ALA A 19 22.45 -9.49 -28.76
N THR A 20 21.76 -10.38 -28.03
CA THR A 20 20.41 -10.12 -27.54
C THR A 20 20.51 -8.94 -26.57
N ASN A 21 20.24 -7.75 -27.07
CA ASN A 21 19.97 -6.59 -26.25
C ASN A 21 18.72 -6.93 -25.42
N ALA A 22 18.95 -7.30 -24.17
CA ALA A 22 17.92 -7.26 -23.16
C ALA A 22 17.50 -5.79 -23.06
N ALA A 23 16.43 -5.45 -23.78
CA ALA A 23 15.68 -4.22 -23.55
C ALA A 23 15.06 -4.34 -22.15
N THR A 24 15.91 -4.08 -21.15
CA THR A 24 15.44 -3.75 -19.81
C THR A 24 14.64 -2.49 -20.02
N THR A 25 13.32 -2.65 -20.01
CA THR A 25 12.39 -1.55 -19.90
C THR A 25 12.76 -0.85 -18.60
N ASP A 26 13.61 0.17 -18.73
CA ASP A 26 13.87 1.16 -17.71
C ASP A 26 12.55 1.92 -17.55
N ARG A 27 11.67 1.30 -16.77
CA ARG A 27 10.47 1.94 -16.27
C ARG A 27 11.00 3.01 -15.34
N ALA A 28 11.17 4.22 -15.87
CA ALA A 28 11.51 5.39 -15.08
C ALA A 28 10.70 5.33 -13.79
N PRO A 29 11.33 5.42 -12.61
CA PRO A 29 10.59 5.45 -11.35
C PRO A 29 9.65 6.64 -11.45
N VAL A 30 8.36 6.35 -11.61
CA VAL A 30 7.30 7.34 -11.42
C VAL A 30 7.44 7.70 -9.96
N ALA A 31 8.08 8.84 -9.68
CA ALA A 31 8.03 9.43 -8.36
C ALA A 31 6.53 9.48 -8.01
N PRO A 32 6.08 8.85 -6.91
CA PRO A 32 4.69 8.99 -6.53
C PRO A 32 4.44 10.49 -6.43
N LEU A 33 3.37 10.96 -7.09
CA LEU A 33 2.77 12.22 -6.69
C LEU A 33 2.66 12.15 -5.17
N SER A 34 2.99 13.20 -4.43
CA SER A 34 2.85 13.22 -2.98
C SER A 34 1.36 13.05 -2.63
N GLU A 35 0.89 11.82 -2.67
CA GLU A 35 -0.44 11.40 -2.29
C GLU A 35 -0.44 11.49 -0.78
N CYS A 36 -1.32 12.31 -0.21
CA CYS A 36 -1.42 12.40 1.23
C CYS A 36 -1.69 10.98 1.78
N GLU A 37 -0.75 10.47 2.56
CA GLU A 37 -0.81 9.13 3.12
C GLU A 37 -1.42 9.19 4.52
N ILE A 38 -2.32 8.25 4.78
CA ILE A 38 -2.87 8.01 6.11
C ILE A 38 -2.14 6.84 6.75
N THR A 39 -1.50 7.10 7.88
CA THR A 39 -0.96 6.07 8.77
C THR A 39 -1.97 5.76 9.86
N VAL A 40 -2.38 4.50 9.95
CA VAL A 40 -3.20 3.99 11.06
C VAL A 40 -2.25 3.52 12.16
N GLU A 41 -2.33 4.09 13.36
CA GLU A 41 -1.44 3.67 14.46
C GLU A 41 -1.83 2.32 15.08
N ALA A 42 -3.09 1.92 14.94
CA ALA A 42 -3.52 0.59 15.33
C ALA A 42 -3.03 -0.44 14.31
N GLU A 43 -2.24 -1.41 14.77
CA GLU A 43 -1.73 -2.51 13.92
C GLU A 43 -2.87 -3.34 13.29
N SER A 44 -3.99 -3.48 14.00
CA SER A 44 -5.21 -4.11 13.49
C SER A 44 -6.44 -3.66 14.27
N VAL A 45 -7.59 -3.60 13.59
CA VAL A 45 -8.88 -3.22 14.17
C VAL A 45 -9.67 -4.46 14.54
N PRO A 46 -10.01 -4.69 15.81
CA PRO A 46 -10.81 -5.85 16.20
C PRO A 46 -12.26 -5.70 15.74
N VAL A 47 -12.87 -6.80 15.33
CA VAL A 47 -14.31 -6.91 15.06
C VAL A 47 -15.03 -7.06 16.39
N ARG A 48 -15.77 -6.04 16.82
CA ARG A 48 -16.53 -6.05 18.08
C ARG A 48 -17.89 -5.36 17.89
N PRO A 49 -18.90 -5.73 18.69
CA PRO A 49 -20.19 -5.04 18.67
C PRO A 49 -20.09 -3.59 19.18
N ASP A 50 -19.06 -3.29 19.98
CA ASP A 50 -18.78 -1.95 20.47
C ASP A 50 -18.04 -1.11 19.43
N SER A 51 -18.22 0.22 19.50
CA SER A 51 -17.48 1.15 18.64
C SER A 51 -16.01 1.19 19.02
N VAL A 52 -15.13 1.13 18.02
CA VAL A 52 -13.67 1.17 18.18
C VAL A 52 -13.18 2.56 17.80
N VAL A 53 -12.39 3.18 18.67
CA VAL A 53 -11.74 4.47 18.37
C VAL A 53 -10.34 4.19 17.85
N LEU A 54 -10.05 4.63 16.63
CA LEU A 54 -8.73 4.57 16.02
C LEU A 54 -8.12 5.96 15.94
N ARG A 55 -6.80 6.01 16.09
CA ARG A 55 -6.01 7.21 15.80
C ARG A 55 -5.39 7.05 14.42
N LEU A 56 -5.64 8.02 13.55
CA LEU A 56 -5.04 8.12 12.23
C LEU A 56 -4.22 9.39 12.14
N VAL A 57 -3.02 9.26 11.59
CA VAL A 57 -2.11 10.37 11.36
C VAL A 57 -1.98 10.54 9.85
N TYR A 58 -2.23 11.76 9.35
CA TYR A 58 -2.06 12.08 7.94
C TYR A 58 -0.81 12.95 7.74
N SER A 59 -0.15 12.75 6.62
CA SER A 59 1.15 13.39 6.32
C SER A 59 1.03 14.89 6.04
N GLU A 60 -0.12 15.36 5.54
CA GLU A 60 -0.35 16.77 5.19
C GLU A 60 -1.74 17.26 5.62
N PRO A 61 -1.88 18.53 6.04
CA PRO A 61 -3.16 19.08 6.46
C PRO A 61 -4.12 19.27 5.27
N ILE A 62 -5.26 18.59 5.30
CA ILE A 62 -6.23 18.57 4.19
C ILE A 62 -7.51 19.42 4.39
N GLY A 63 -7.59 20.33 5.37
CA GLY A 63 -8.80 21.14 5.60
C GLY A 63 -9.08 21.45 7.06
N GLU A 64 -10.25 21.99 7.39
CA GLU A 64 -10.80 21.98 8.75
C GLU A 64 -11.88 20.91 8.92
N GLU A 65 -12.72 20.76 7.90
CA GLU A 65 -13.73 19.73 7.84
C GLU A 65 -13.16 18.44 7.26
N LEU A 66 -13.35 17.32 7.96
CA LEU A 66 -12.82 16.01 7.59
C LEU A 66 -13.92 14.96 7.54
N VAL A 67 -13.95 14.20 6.47
CA VAL A 67 -14.88 13.09 6.26
C VAL A 67 -14.07 11.83 5.98
N ALA A 68 -14.12 10.86 6.90
CA ALA A 68 -13.53 9.55 6.70
C ALA A 68 -14.54 8.62 6.02
N GLN A 69 -14.08 7.87 5.03
CA GLN A 69 -14.84 6.86 4.31
C GLN A 69 -14.00 5.57 4.23
N LEU A 70 -14.63 4.43 4.51
CA LEU A 70 -14.05 3.12 4.30
C LEU A 70 -14.81 2.41 3.18
N GLU A 71 -14.16 1.44 2.54
CA GLU A 71 -14.84 0.59 1.57
C GLU A 71 -16.07 -0.09 2.19
N GLU A 72 -17.23 0.05 1.53
CA GLU A 72 -18.50 -0.52 2.00
C GLU A 72 -18.42 -2.04 2.15
N GLU A 73 -17.63 -2.71 1.31
CA GLU A 73 -17.39 -4.15 1.36
C GLU A 73 -16.77 -4.61 2.69
N SER A 74 -16.04 -3.72 3.36
CA SER A 74 -15.44 -3.97 4.67
C SER A 74 -16.47 -4.17 5.77
N GLY A 75 -17.71 -3.67 5.61
CA GLY A 75 -18.73 -3.66 6.65
C GLY A 75 -18.42 -2.74 7.84
N VAL A 76 -17.34 -1.96 7.76
CA VAL A 76 -16.97 -0.98 8.79
C VAL A 76 -17.67 0.35 8.50
N ARG A 77 -18.35 0.91 9.50
CA ARG A 77 -19.02 2.22 9.38
C ARG A 77 -18.29 3.28 10.18
N VAL A 78 -18.02 4.43 9.58
CA VAL A 78 -17.51 5.59 10.32
C VAL A 78 -18.67 6.24 11.07
N VAL A 79 -18.56 6.30 12.40
CA VAL A 79 -19.57 6.93 13.26
C VAL A 79 -19.19 8.38 13.55
N LYS A 80 -17.90 8.64 13.76
CA LYS A 80 -17.41 9.97 14.16
C LYS A 80 -15.97 10.19 13.73
N VAL A 81 -15.65 11.41 13.35
CA VAL A 81 -14.28 11.87 13.10
C VAL A 81 -14.05 13.08 13.99
N GLU A 82 -13.04 13.01 14.84
CA GLU A 82 -12.65 14.10 15.74
C GLU A 82 -11.18 14.42 15.54
N ARG A 83 -10.83 15.69 15.49
CA ARG A 83 -9.42 16.10 15.47
C ARG A 83 -8.81 15.99 16.84
N GLU A 84 -7.55 15.61 16.87
CA GLU A 84 -6.80 15.67 18.10
C GLU A 84 -6.37 17.12 18.36
N SER A 85 -6.80 17.69 19.48
CA SER A 85 -6.51 19.10 19.79
C SER A 85 -5.02 19.37 20.03
N THR A 86 -4.26 18.33 20.34
CA THR A 86 -2.81 18.40 20.60
C THR A 86 -1.97 18.18 19.35
N GLU A 87 -2.51 17.55 18.30
CA GLU A 87 -1.77 17.19 17.09
C GLU A 87 -2.61 17.47 15.84
N PRO A 88 -2.30 18.53 15.06
CA PRO A 88 -3.11 18.98 13.93
C PRO A 88 -3.10 18.01 12.74
N LEU A 89 -2.18 17.05 12.76
CA LEU A 89 -2.04 15.99 11.75
C LEU A 89 -2.67 14.66 12.20
N ALA A 90 -3.30 14.63 13.37
CA ALA A 90 -3.91 13.42 13.93
C ALA A 90 -5.43 13.59 14.11
N VAL A 91 -6.15 12.53 13.80
CA VAL A 91 -7.59 12.41 14.02
C VAL A 91 -7.94 11.12 14.72
N ARG A 92 -8.95 11.20 15.57
CA ARG A 92 -9.61 10.07 16.20
C ARG A 92 -10.86 9.75 15.41
N VAL A 93 -10.88 8.58 14.78
CA VAL A 93 -12.03 8.09 14.04
C VAL A 93 -12.69 6.98 14.84
N THR A 94 -13.95 7.18 15.18
CA THR A 94 -14.79 6.16 15.81
C THR A 94 -15.45 5.34 14.71
N LEU A 95 -15.12 4.05 14.69
CA LEU A 95 -15.62 3.07 13.74
C LEU A 95 -16.58 2.13 14.45
N ASN A 96 -17.67 1.77 13.77
CA ASN A 96 -18.49 0.64 14.14
C ASN A 96 -18.04 -0.56 13.31
N THR A 97 -17.51 -1.57 13.99
CA THR A 97 -17.01 -2.81 13.37
C THR A 97 -17.94 -3.99 13.60
N SER A 98 -19.21 -3.76 13.99
CA SER A 98 -20.19 -4.84 14.27
C SER A 98 -20.44 -5.74 13.06
N GLU A 99 -20.41 -5.17 11.86
CA GLU A 99 -20.59 -5.88 10.58
C GLU A 99 -19.25 -6.06 9.84
N ALA A 100 -18.12 -5.78 10.51
CA ALA A 100 -16.83 -5.70 9.83
C ALA A 100 -16.33 -7.08 9.42
N LYS A 101 -15.76 -7.13 8.21
CA LYS A 101 -15.07 -8.30 7.68
C LYS A 101 -13.57 -8.20 7.93
N ALA A 102 -12.98 -9.33 8.28
CA ALA A 102 -11.54 -9.47 8.40
C ALA A 102 -10.86 -9.20 7.04
N GLY A 103 -9.75 -8.47 7.03
CA GLY A 103 -9.02 -8.16 5.81
C GLY A 103 -8.33 -6.81 5.84
N GLU A 104 -7.61 -6.49 4.76
CA GLU A 104 -7.10 -5.14 4.52
C GLU A 104 -8.09 -4.38 3.64
N TRP A 105 -8.52 -3.21 4.12
CA TRP A 105 -9.50 -2.36 3.45
C TRP A 105 -8.91 -0.98 3.21
N ASN A 106 -9.32 -0.34 2.11
CA ASN A 106 -8.92 1.03 1.84
C ASN A 106 -9.76 2.00 2.69
N ILE A 107 -9.07 2.99 3.27
CA ILE A 107 -9.68 4.12 3.95
C ILE A 107 -9.27 5.41 3.24
N SER A 108 -10.23 6.30 3.02
CA SER A 108 -9.98 7.65 2.54
C SER A 108 -10.44 8.67 3.57
N LEU A 109 -9.64 9.72 3.73
CA LEU A 109 -9.97 10.89 4.55
C LEU A 109 -10.02 12.08 3.60
N LYS A 110 -11.21 12.59 3.36
CA LYS A 110 -11.43 13.74 2.48
C LYS A 110 -11.60 15.00 3.32
N GLY A 111 -10.86 16.04 2.99
CA GLY A 111 -11.04 17.37 3.52
C GLY A 111 -11.21 18.40 2.40
N GLU A 112 -11.32 19.66 2.80
CA GLU A 112 -11.54 20.78 1.88
C GLU A 112 -10.38 21.00 0.89
N ASN A 113 -9.14 20.74 1.33
CA ASN A 113 -7.93 21.00 0.56
C ASN A 113 -7.36 19.75 -0.13
N GLY A 114 -7.95 18.57 0.08
CA GLY A 114 -7.45 17.34 -0.51
C GLY A 114 -8.06 16.07 0.05
N GLU A 115 -7.53 14.94 -0.39
CA GLU A 115 -7.90 13.62 0.10
C GLU A 115 -6.63 12.85 0.45
N CYS A 116 -6.59 12.29 1.66
CA CYS A 116 -5.59 11.32 2.04
C CYS A 116 -6.15 9.91 1.88
N ARG A 117 -5.29 8.95 1.54
CA ARG A 117 -5.68 7.54 1.42
C ARG A 117 -4.73 6.68 2.25
N GLY A 118 -5.25 5.56 2.74
CA GLY A 118 -4.47 4.58 3.47
C GLY A 118 -5.16 3.23 3.49
N LYS A 119 -4.55 2.31 4.23
CA LYS A 119 -5.10 0.97 4.44
C LYS A 119 -5.34 0.74 5.91
N VAL A 120 -6.46 0.11 6.22
CA VAL A 120 -6.80 -0.33 7.56
C VAL A 120 -6.91 -1.85 7.54
N LYS A 121 -6.20 -2.50 8.47
CA LYS A 121 -6.27 -3.94 8.64
C LYS A 121 -7.30 -4.25 9.72
N VAL A 122 -8.36 -4.96 9.35
CA VAL A 122 -9.35 -5.49 10.29
C VAL A 122 -8.90 -6.89 10.67
N ALA A 123 -8.67 -7.12 11.97
CA ALA A 123 -8.34 -8.42 12.50
C ALA A 123 -9.50 -9.38 12.23
N ALA A 124 -9.19 -10.67 12.01
CA ALA A 124 -10.23 -11.68 12.11
C ALA A 124 -10.87 -11.58 13.50
N PRO A 125 -12.19 -11.82 13.63
CA PRO A 125 -12.73 -12.07 14.95
C PRO A 125 -11.85 -13.17 15.56
N GLU A 126 -11.32 -12.92 16.76
CA GLU A 126 -10.68 -13.99 17.51
C GLU A 126 -11.76 -15.06 17.70
N ASP A 127 -11.75 -16.07 16.82
CA ASP A 127 -12.17 -17.40 17.22
C ASP A 127 -11.33 -17.68 18.45
N THR A 128 -12.01 -17.68 19.59
CA THR A 128 -11.58 -18.15 20.91
C THR A 128 -10.26 -18.92 20.80
N PRO A 129 -9.20 -18.56 21.55
CA PRO A 129 -7.97 -19.36 21.51
C PRO A 129 -8.38 -20.83 21.67
N PRO A 130 -7.90 -21.75 20.80
CA PRO A 130 -8.26 -23.15 20.94
C PRO A 130 -7.92 -23.53 22.37
N ASP A 131 -8.96 -23.87 23.13
CA ASP A 131 -8.92 -24.28 24.53
C ASP A 131 -7.80 -25.31 24.66
N GLY A 132 -6.66 -24.79 25.10
CA GLY A 132 -5.38 -25.40 24.97
C GLY A 132 -4.87 -25.64 26.36
N THR A 133 -5.29 -26.79 26.91
CA THR A 133 -4.45 -27.67 27.73
C THR A 133 -4.57 -27.57 29.26
N LEU A 134 -5.13 -28.66 29.80
CA LEU A 134 -4.80 -29.41 31.03
C LEU A 134 -5.08 -28.79 32.41
N HIS A 135 -5.99 -29.44 33.14
CA HIS A 135 -5.74 -29.93 34.50
C HIS A 135 -6.43 -31.28 34.72
#